data_AF-A0A4Y7LF46-F1
#
_entry.id   AF-A0A4Y7LF46-F1
#
_cell.length_a   1.000
_cell.length_b   1.000
_cell.length_c   1.000
_cell.angle_alpha   90.00
_cell.angle_beta   90.00
_cell.angle_gamma   90.00
#
_symmetry.space_group_name_H-M   'P 1'
#
loop_
_entity.id
_entity.type
_entity.pdbx_description
1 polymer ?
#
loop_
_entity_poly.entity_id
_entity_poly.type
_entity_poly.pdbx_seq_one_letter_code
_entity_poly.pdbx_strand_id
1 'polypeptide(L)'
;MDHPEDECRVPGKQDDEENVARLEEFKKSMEAKMTLRQSNLNPERPDTGFLRTLDSSIKRNTAVIKKLKQINEEQKEGMMEELRHVNLSKFVSEAVTAICDAKLRTSDIQAAVQICSLLHQRYKEFSPSLVQGLLKIFSSGKSGDELDVDKSSKAMKKRSTLKLLLELYFVGVIEEAGVFVTIIKDLTSSDHLKDRDATSTNLSLLASFARQARVFLGLSLSGQEFQEEMHSELILF
;
A
#
# COMPACT_ATOMS: atom_id res chain seq x y z
N MET A 1 61.85 -16.26 -9.01
CA MET A 1 61.10 -15.03 -8.69
C MET A 1 59.84 -15.12 -9.49
N ASP A 2 58.78 -15.42 -8.76
CA ASP A 2 57.55 -16.09 -9.15
C ASP A 2 56.57 -15.22 -9.95
N HIS A 3 55.77 -15.89 -10.78
CA HIS A 3 54.50 -15.36 -11.29
C HIS A 3 53.47 -15.28 -10.17
N PRO A 4 52.63 -14.24 -10.15
CA PRO A 4 51.25 -14.38 -9.74
C PRO A 4 50.33 -14.09 -10.93
N GLU A 5 49.51 -15.08 -11.25
CA GLU A 5 48.35 -14.98 -12.11
C GLU A 5 47.34 -14.03 -11.47
N ASP A 6 47.00 -12.94 -12.16
CA ASP A 6 45.94 -12.02 -11.77
C ASP A 6 44.59 -12.64 -12.21
N GLU A 7 43.83 -13.14 -11.25
CA GLU A 7 42.47 -13.67 -11.46
C GLU A 7 41.59 -12.59 -12.10
N CYS A 8 41.27 -12.79 -13.37
CA CYS A 8 40.30 -11.99 -14.10
C CYS A 8 38.90 -12.20 -13.49
N ARG A 9 38.50 -11.33 -12.56
CA ARG A 9 37.11 -11.19 -12.12
C ARG A 9 36.28 -10.67 -13.30
N VAL A 10 35.55 -11.57 -13.95
CA VAL A 10 34.65 -11.26 -15.07
C VAL A 10 33.47 -10.41 -14.55
N PRO A 11 33.37 -9.11 -14.89
CA PRO A 11 32.36 -8.22 -14.32
C PRO A 11 30.94 -8.43 -14.88
N GLY A 12 30.78 -9.21 -15.95
CA GLY A 12 29.50 -9.35 -16.67
C GLY A 12 28.55 -10.43 -16.13
N LYS A 13 29.03 -11.47 -15.45
CA LYS A 13 28.17 -12.58 -14.99
C LYS A 13 27.34 -12.25 -13.74
N GLN A 14 27.87 -11.39 -12.86
CA GLN A 14 27.17 -10.99 -11.63
C GLN A 14 26.00 -10.03 -11.90
N ASP A 15 26.14 -9.13 -12.87
CA ASP A 15 25.08 -8.19 -13.25
C ASP A 15 23.88 -8.92 -13.87
N ASP A 16 24.12 -9.97 -14.67
CA ASP A 16 23.06 -10.78 -15.27
C ASP A 16 22.29 -11.61 -14.22
N GLU A 17 23.00 -12.23 -13.26
CA GLU A 17 22.36 -13.00 -12.17
C GLU A 17 21.53 -12.10 -11.23
N GLU A 18 22.02 -10.90 -10.90
CA GLU A 18 21.27 -9.95 -10.06
C GLU A 18 20.02 -9.42 -10.79
N ASN A 19 20.11 -9.18 -12.10
CA ASN A 19 18.97 -8.75 -12.90
C ASN A 19 17.89 -9.83 -12.99
N VAL A 20 18.28 -11.10 -13.17
CA VAL A 20 17.35 -12.25 -13.16
C VAL A 20 16.67 -12.38 -11.80
N ALA A 21 17.42 -12.31 -10.69
CA ALA A 21 16.85 -12.42 -9.35
C ALA A 21 15.82 -11.30 -9.06
N ARG A 22 16.11 -10.06 -9.45
CA ARG A 22 15.17 -8.93 -9.33
C ARG A 22 13.91 -9.15 -10.16
N LEU A 23 14.05 -9.75 -11.34
CA LEU A 23 12.93 -10.07 -12.23
C LEU A 23 12.00 -11.12 -11.61
N GLU A 24 12.57 -12.18 -11.06
CA GLU A 24 11.83 -13.26 -10.41
C GLU A 24 11.10 -12.76 -9.16
N GLU A 25 11.75 -11.94 -8.33
CA GLU A 25 11.12 -11.31 -7.18
C GLU A 25 9.94 -10.42 -7.60
N PHE A 26 10.12 -9.66 -8.67
CA PHE A 26 9.08 -8.81 -9.21
C PHE A 26 7.90 -9.63 -9.75
N LYS A 27 8.15 -10.70 -10.52
CA LYS A 27 7.13 -11.61 -11.04
C LYS A 27 6.32 -12.25 -9.91
N LYS A 28 7.02 -12.76 -8.88
CA LYS A 28 6.38 -13.33 -7.68
C LYS A 28 5.53 -12.30 -6.94
N SER A 29 6.01 -11.06 -6.84
CA SER A 29 5.24 -9.96 -6.24
C SER A 29 3.97 -9.66 -7.05
N MET A 30 4.07 -9.65 -8.38
CA MET A 30 2.92 -9.44 -9.25
C MET A 30 1.89 -10.56 -9.15
N GLU A 31 2.32 -11.83 -9.17
CA GLU A 31 1.43 -12.99 -9.05
C GLU A 31 0.65 -12.97 -7.73
N ALA A 32 1.34 -12.64 -6.62
CA ALA A 32 0.69 -12.48 -5.33
C ALA A 32 -0.37 -11.36 -5.33
N LYS A 33 -0.09 -10.23 -6.02
CA LYS A 33 -1.06 -9.14 -6.17
C LYS A 33 -2.25 -9.52 -7.03
N MET A 34 -2.03 -10.26 -8.12
CA MET A 34 -3.09 -10.73 -9.02
C MET A 34 -4.02 -11.71 -8.30
N THR A 35 -3.46 -12.63 -7.52
CA THR A 35 -4.24 -13.54 -6.66
C THR A 35 -5.11 -12.75 -5.68
N LEU A 36 -4.51 -11.78 -4.99
CA LEU A 36 -5.24 -10.96 -4.02
C LEU A 36 -6.32 -10.09 -4.69
N ARG A 37 -6.03 -9.57 -5.89
CA ARG A 37 -6.99 -8.84 -6.72
C ARG A 37 -8.22 -9.68 -7.04
N GLN A 38 -8.03 -10.92 -7.47
CA GLN A 38 -9.14 -11.82 -7.79
C GLN A 38 -10.05 -12.02 -6.57
N SER A 39 -9.47 -12.28 -5.39
CA SER A 39 -10.23 -12.45 -4.15
C SER A 39 -10.92 -11.17 -3.67
N ASN A 40 -10.32 -9.99 -3.90
CA ASN A 40 -10.88 -8.72 -3.48
C ASN A 40 -11.99 -8.20 -4.40
N LEU A 41 -11.93 -8.50 -5.71
CA LEU A 41 -12.99 -8.18 -6.66
C LEU A 41 -14.22 -9.09 -6.48
N ASN A 42 -14.00 -10.34 -6.05
CA ASN A 42 -15.05 -11.31 -5.80
C ASN A 42 -15.00 -11.83 -4.35
N PRO A 43 -15.25 -10.96 -3.34
CA PRO A 43 -15.08 -11.34 -1.96
C PRO A 43 -16.15 -12.34 -1.52
N GLU A 44 -15.73 -13.55 -1.15
CA GLU A 44 -16.57 -14.57 -0.51
C GLU A 44 -16.86 -14.22 0.95
N ARG A 45 -17.74 -13.23 1.15
CA ARG A 45 -18.07 -12.74 2.48
C ARG A 45 -18.77 -13.83 3.31
N PRO A 46 -18.31 -14.11 4.54
CA PRO A 46 -18.95 -15.09 5.40
C PRO A 46 -20.36 -14.65 5.78
N ASP A 47 -21.25 -15.62 5.96
CA ASP A 47 -22.60 -15.34 6.41
C ASP A 47 -22.67 -14.93 7.89
N THR A 48 -23.85 -14.49 8.31
CA THR A 48 -24.09 -14.11 9.70
C THR A 48 -23.96 -15.26 10.70
N GLY A 49 -24.14 -16.50 10.25
CA GLY A 49 -24.00 -17.70 11.08
C GLY A 49 -22.54 -17.95 11.45
N PHE A 50 -21.65 -17.91 10.46
CA PHE A 50 -20.21 -17.98 10.65
C PHE A 50 -19.70 -16.82 11.52
N LEU A 51 -20.11 -15.58 11.24
CA LEU A 51 -19.66 -14.42 12.04
C LEU A 51 -20.04 -14.54 13.54
N ARG A 52 -21.12 -15.26 13.86
CA ARG A 52 -21.52 -15.52 15.26
C ARG A 52 -20.64 -16.53 15.98
N THR A 53 -19.88 -17.38 15.26
CA THR A 53 -18.95 -18.33 15.87
C THR A 53 -17.64 -17.67 16.31
N LEU A 54 -17.35 -16.48 15.78
CA LEU A 54 -16.14 -15.71 16.08
C LEU A 54 -16.26 -14.90 17.37
N ASP A 55 -15.11 -14.58 17.98
CA ASP A 55 -15.06 -13.81 19.22
C ASP A 55 -15.56 -12.37 19.02
N SER A 56 -16.70 -12.06 19.61
CA SER A 56 -17.35 -10.74 19.58
C SER A 56 -17.12 -9.93 20.87
N SER A 57 -16.25 -10.40 21.76
CA SER A 57 -15.98 -9.74 23.04
C SER A 57 -15.30 -8.39 22.81
N ILE A 58 -15.77 -7.36 23.53
CA ILE A 58 -15.23 -6.00 23.45
C ILE A 58 -13.74 -6.01 23.78
N LYS A 59 -13.33 -6.79 24.78
CA LYS A 59 -11.93 -6.94 25.19
C LYS A 59 -11.04 -7.40 24.04
N ARG A 60 -11.40 -8.48 23.35
CA ARG A 60 -10.60 -9.02 22.25
C ARG A 60 -10.56 -8.08 21.05
N ASN A 61 -11.72 -7.54 20.66
CA ASN A 61 -11.81 -6.59 19.54
C ASN A 61 -11.02 -5.30 19.81
N THR A 62 -11.10 -4.75 21.03
CA THR A 62 -10.32 -3.55 21.41
C THR A 62 -8.81 -3.83 21.37
N ALA A 63 -8.37 -5.02 21.78
CA ALA A 63 -6.96 -5.40 21.70
C ALA A 63 -6.47 -5.47 20.24
N VAL A 64 -7.24 -6.09 19.35
CA VAL A 64 -6.94 -6.14 17.92
C VAL A 64 -6.90 -4.74 17.31
N ILE A 65 -7.89 -3.88 17.58
CA ILE A 65 -7.92 -2.48 17.11
C ILE A 65 -6.67 -1.70 17.56
N LYS A 66 -6.22 -1.88 18.81
CA LYS A 66 -4.99 -1.23 19.29
C LYS A 66 -3.77 -1.69 18.49
N LYS A 67 -3.66 -2.98 18.19
CA LYS A 67 -2.56 -3.51 17.38
C LYS A 67 -2.61 -3.01 15.93
N LEU A 68 -3.81 -2.77 15.37
CA LEU A 68 -3.96 -2.20 14.02
C LEU A 68 -3.33 -0.81 13.88
N LYS A 69 -3.14 -0.06 14.97
CA LYS A 69 -2.39 1.22 14.94
C LYS A 69 -0.87 1.03 14.77
N GLN A 70 -0.38 -0.19 14.94
CA GLN A 70 1.05 -0.54 14.97
C GLN A 70 1.41 -1.58 13.91
N ILE A 71 0.67 -1.62 12.79
CA ILE A 71 0.95 -2.53 11.67
C ILE A 71 2.40 -2.41 11.22
N ASN A 72 3.06 -3.56 11.08
CA ASN A 72 4.41 -3.71 10.56
C ASN A 72 4.55 -5.11 9.93
N GLU A 73 5.60 -5.30 9.12
CA GLU A 73 5.82 -6.57 8.41
C GLU A 73 6.11 -7.74 9.35
N GLU A 74 6.87 -7.51 10.42
CA GLU A 74 7.28 -8.55 11.39
C GLU A 74 6.08 -9.19 12.11
N GLN A 75 5.07 -8.40 12.46
CA GLN A 75 3.90 -8.85 13.21
C GLN A 75 2.69 -9.20 12.34
N LYS A 76 2.85 -9.11 11.01
CA LYS A 76 1.77 -9.30 10.03
C LYS A 76 1.05 -10.63 10.21
N GLU A 77 1.79 -11.74 10.25
CA GLU A 77 1.18 -13.08 10.32
C GLU A 77 0.37 -13.27 11.60
N GLY A 78 0.91 -12.85 12.74
CA GLY A 78 0.20 -12.88 14.02
C GLY A 78 -1.06 -12.03 14.00
N MET A 79 -1.00 -10.82 13.43
CA MET A 79 -2.16 -9.94 13.27
C MET A 79 -3.25 -10.59 12.39
N MET A 80 -2.86 -11.14 11.23
CA MET A 80 -3.78 -11.80 10.30
C MET A 80 -4.50 -12.96 10.98
N GLU A 81 -3.79 -13.73 11.79
CA GLU A 81 -4.36 -14.83 12.54
C GLU A 81 -5.35 -14.37 13.62
N GLU A 82 -5.03 -13.30 14.36
CA GLU A 82 -5.99 -12.74 15.30
C GLU A 82 -7.26 -12.22 14.61
N LEU A 83 -7.09 -11.54 13.47
CA LEU A 83 -8.20 -11.03 12.67
C LEU A 83 -9.11 -12.13 12.16
N ARG A 84 -8.56 -13.32 11.85
CA ARG A 84 -9.38 -14.47 11.43
C ARG A 84 -10.39 -14.90 12.49
N HIS A 85 -10.04 -14.75 13.77
CA HIS A 85 -10.79 -15.29 14.91
C HIS A 85 -11.74 -14.30 15.61
N VAL A 86 -11.76 -13.03 15.19
CA VAL A 86 -12.62 -12.00 15.79
C VAL A 86 -13.74 -11.55 14.86
N ASN A 87 -14.86 -11.16 15.46
CA ASN A 87 -15.96 -10.49 14.78
C ASN A 87 -15.91 -8.98 15.02
N LEU A 88 -15.38 -8.26 14.03
CA LEU A 88 -15.30 -6.80 14.01
C LEU A 88 -16.56 -6.14 13.41
N SER A 89 -17.68 -6.85 13.19
CA SER A 89 -18.87 -6.27 12.54
C SER A 89 -19.37 -5.00 13.23
N LYS A 90 -19.20 -4.90 14.56
CA LYS A 90 -19.56 -3.71 15.36
C LYS A 90 -18.43 -2.68 15.54
N PHE A 91 -17.26 -2.98 15.00
CA PHE A 91 -15.99 -2.28 15.26
C PHE A 91 -15.24 -1.90 13.97
N VAL A 92 -15.89 -2.01 12.80
CA VAL A 92 -15.28 -1.73 11.49
C VAL A 92 -14.75 -0.30 11.44
N SER A 93 -15.52 0.67 11.94
CA SER A 93 -15.16 2.09 11.95
C SER A 93 -13.91 2.37 12.79
N GLU A 94 -13.80 1.72 13.95
CA GLU A 94 -12.65 1.84 14.85
C GLU A 94 -11.42 1.16 14.27
N ALA A 95 -11.59 0.00 13.60
CA ALA A 95 -10.51 -0.66 12.87
C ALA A 95 -9.99 0.23 11.72
N VAL A 96 -10.88 0.84 10.95
CA VAL A 96 -10.54 1.80 9.89
C VAL A 96 -9.78 3.00 10.47
N THR A 97 -10.28 3.58 11.56
CA THR A 97 -9.62 4.71 12.23
C THR A 97 -8.21 4.31 12.69
N ALA A 98 -8.06 3.12 13.27
CA ALA A 98 -6.75 2.61 13.71
C ALA A 98 -5.76 2.45 12.54
N ILE A 99 -6.22 1.94 11.39
CA ILE A 99 -5.40 1.81 10.19
C ILE A 99 -5.02 3.20 9.63
N CYS A 100 -5.97 4.15 9.60
CA CYS A 100 -5.71 5.52 9.17
C CYS A 100 -4.68 6.22 10.07
N ASP A 101 -4.70 5.96 11.37
CA ASP A 101 -3.74 6.50 12.35
C ASP A 101 -2.37 5.82 12.29
N ALA A 102 -2.26 4.61 11.71
CA ALA A 102 -1.05 3.80 11.75
C ALA A 102 0.14 4.51 11.10
N LYS A 103 1.29 4.50 11.77
CA LYS A 103 2.54 5.09 11.26
C LYS A 103 3.30 4.06 10.41
N LEU A 104 2.89 3.90 9.16
CA LEU A 104 3.45 2.92 8.24
C LEU A 104 4.77 3.42 7.61
N ARG A 105 5.81 2.59 7.66
CA ARG A 105 7.01 2.74 6.83
C ARG A 105 6.79 2.09 5.46
N THR A 106 7.69 2.34 4.51
CA THR A 106 7.60 1.69 3.18
C THR A 106 7.64 0.16 3.29
N SER A 107 8.43 -0.39 4.22
CA SER A 107 8.50 -1.82 4.50
C SER A 107 7.19 -2.41 5.05
N ASP A 108 6.32 -1.60 5.64
CA ASP A 108 5.09 -2.05 6.32
C ASP A 108 3.87 -2.05 5.38
N ILE A 109 4.04 -1.56 4.13
CA ILE A 109 2.93 -1.38 3.19
C ILE A 109 2.31 -2.72 2.80
N GLN A 110 3.11 -3.76 2.53
CA GLN A 110 2.58 -5.06 2.12
C GLN A 110 1.79 -5.73 3.25
N ALA A 111 2.27 -5.65 4.50
CA ALA A 111 1.46 -6.04 5.66
C ALA A 111 0.12 -5.31 5.75
N ALA A 112 0.11 -3.99 5.57
CA ALA A 112 -1.12 -3.22 5.59
C ALA A 112 -2.09 -3.63 4.45
N VAL A 113 -1.58 -3.94 3.26
CA VAL A 113 -2.37 -4.40 2.11
C VAL A 113 -3.03 -5.74 2.40
N GLN A 114 -2.30 -6.70 2.97
CA GLN A 114 -2.84 -8.02 3.36
C GLN A 114 -3.95 -7.89 4.41
N ILE A 115 -3.72 -7.08 5.43
CA ILE A 115 -4.70 -6.80 6.50
C ILE A 115 -5.95 -6.12 5.93
N CYS A 116 -5.79 -5.09 5.09
CA CYS A 116 -6.92 -4.40 4.47
C CYS A 116 -7.71 -5.32 3.54
N SER A 117 -7.03 -6.20 2.79
CA SER A 117 -7.69 -7.19 1.93
C SER A 117 -8.52 -8.18 2.74
N LEU A 118 -7.99 -8.71 3.84
CA LEU A 118 -8.74 -9.59 4.74
C LEU A 118 -10.00 -8.91 5.30
N LEU A 119 -9.88 -7.64 5.71
CA LEU A 119 -11.00 -6.87 6.24
C LEU A 119 -12.03 -6.53 5.16
N HIS A 120 -11.59 -6.18 3.95
CA HIS A 120 -12.45 -5.92 2.79
C HIS A 120 -13.25 -7.17 2.37
N GLN A 121 -12.58 -8.32 2.32
CA GLN A 121 -13.19 -9.60 1.99
C GLN A 121 -14.19 -10.07 3.05
N ARG A 122 -14.08 -9.58 4.29
CA ARG A 122 -14.99 -9.94 5.39
C ARG A 122 -16.13 -8.95 5.61
N TYR A 123 -15.87 -7.65 5.49
CA TYR A 123 -16.81 -6.59 5.85
C TYR A 123 -17.04 -5.63 4.68
N LYS A 124 -18.27 -5.62 4.15
CA LYS A 124 -18.65 -4.80 2.98
C LYS A 124 -18.36 -3.30 3.16
N GLU A 125 -18.63 -2.76 4.35
CA GLU A 125 -18.48 -1.34 4.65
C GLU A 125 -17.02 -0.89 4.88
N PHE A 126 -16.07 -1.82 4.89
CA PHE A 126 -14.67 -1.54 5.21
C PHE A 126 -14.01 -0.64 4.17
N SER A 127 -14.01 -1.02 2.89
CA SER A 127 -13.30 -0.29 1.83
C SER A 127 -13.81 1.15 1.67
N PRO A 128 -15.14 1.41 1.56
CA PRO A 128 -15.65 2.78 1.47
C PRO A 128 -15.22 3.68 2.65
N SER A 129 -15.29 3.13 3.87
CA SER A 129 -14.89 3.83 5.09
C SER A 129 -13.38 4.11 5.13
N LEU A 130 -12.57 3.13 4.71
CA LEU A 130 -11.12 3.26 4.63
C LEU A 130 -10.71 4.35 3.64
N VAL A 131 -11.27 4.34 2.43
CA VAL A 131 -10.99 5.35 1.40
C VAL A 131 -11.30 6.76 1.92
N GLN A 132 -12.46 6.94 2.55
CA GLN A 132 -12.83 8.22 3.16
C GLN A 132 -11.84 8.65 4.25
N GLY A 133 -11.40 7.73 5.11
CA GLY A 133 -10.43 8.01 6.16
C GLY A 133 -9.06 8.40 5.62
N LEU A 134 -8.57 7.68 4.61
CA LEU A 134 -7.25 7.94 4.00
C LEU A 134 -7.24 9.23 3.17
N LEU A 135 -8.35 9.58 2.50
CA LEU A 135 -8.45 10.85 1.75
C LEU A 135 -8.31 12.08 2.65
N LYS A 136 -8.83 12.04 3.88
CA LYS A 136 -8.71 13.14 4.86
C LYS A 136 -7.27 13.50 5.22
N ILE A 137 -6.31 12.60 4.99
CA ILE A 137 -4.88 12.84 5.22
C ILE A 137 -4.32 13.87 4.24
N PHE A 138 -4.91 13.99 3.05
CA PHE A 138 -4.44 14.90 2.01
C PHE A 138 -5.05 16.30 2.14
N SER A 139 -6.24 16.40 2.73
CA SER A 139 -6.94 17.66 2.95
C SER A 139 -6.14 18.63 3.84
N SER A 140 -6.13 19.90 3.43
CA SER A 140 -5.36 20.96 4.08
C SER A 140 -6.03 21.40 5.40
N GLY A 141 -5.40 21.12 6.54
CA GLY A 141 -5.65 21.90 7.76
C GLY A 141 -5.01 23.29 7.63
N LYS A 142 -5.59 24.32 8.26
CA LYS A 142 -5.05 25.70 8.21
C LYS A 142 -3.59 25.71 8.67
N SER A 143 -2.68 26.02 7.75
CA SER A 143 -1.22 25.89 7.86
C SER A 143 -0.52 27.02 8.62
N GLY A 144 -1.23 27.74 9.49
CA GLY A 144 -0.75 29.00 10.04
C GLY A 144 0.33 28.91 11.12
N ASP A 145 0.48 27.77 11.79
CA ASP A 145 1.22 27.72 13.08
C ASP A 145 1.94 26.39 13.36
N GLU A 146 2.30 25.63 12.33
CA GLU A 146 2.86 24.29 12.50
C GLU A 146 4.39 24.26 12.49
N LEU A 147 4.98 23.58 13.49
CA LEU A 147 6.41 23.37 13.62
C LEU A 147 6.96 22.55 12.44
N ASP A 148 8.23 22.75 12.07
CA ASP A 148 8.83 22.07 10.91
C ASP A 148 8.91 20.53 11.06
N VAL A 149 9.04 20.04 12.30
CA VAL A 149 8.98 18.60 12.61
C VAL A 149 7.61 18.02 12.27
N ASP A 150 6.54 18.78 12.49
CA ASP A 150 5.17 18.37 12.18
C ASP A 150 4.94 18.36 10.67
N LYS A 151 5.52 19.31 9.93
CA LYS A 151 5.47 19.33 8.46
C LYS A 151 6.14 18.11 7.84
N SER A 152 7.34 17.74 8.30
CA SER A 152 8.07 16.56 7.82
C SER A 152 7.32 15.26 8.11
N SER A 153 6.78 15.12 9.33
CA SER A 153 5.94 13.99 9.74
C SER A 153 4.70 13.85 8.86
N LYS A 154 4.01 14.97 8.57
CA LYS A 154 2.85 14.99 7.66
C LYS A 154 3.21 14.62 6.24
N ALA A 155 4.32 15.11 5.71
CA ALA A 155 4.80 14.75 4.37
C ALA A 155 5.09 13.23 4.28
N MET A 156 5.72 12.66 5.30
CA MET A 156 5.98 11.22 5.37
C MET A 156 4.68 10.40 5.45
N LYS A 157 3.70 10.87 6.23
CA LYS A 157 2.37 10.26 6.34
C LYS A 157 1.59 10.32 5.02
N LYS A 158 1.58 11.46 4.32
CA LYS A 158 1.00 11.59 2.97
C LYS A 158 1.67 10.63 1.99
N ARG A 159 2.99 10.49 2.05
CA ARG A 159 3.76 9.57 1.21
C ARG A 159 3.37 8.11 1.44
N SER A 160 3.40 7.62 2.68
CA SER A 160 3.04 6.22 2.95
C SER A 160 1.57 5.94 2.66
N THR A 161 0.68 6.91 2.92
CA THR A 161 -0.76 6.81 2.59
C THR A 161 -0.98 6.69 1.08
N LEU A 162 -0.29 7.51 0.27
CA LEU A 162 -0.43 7.45 -1.19
C LEU A 162 0.11 6.13 -1.77
N LYS A 163 1.21 5.62 -1.20
CA LYS A 163 1.71 4.27 -1.53
C LYS A 163 0.68 3.19 -1.20
N LEU A 164 0.09 3.25 -0.01
CA LEU A 164 -0.94 2.28 0.41
C LEU A 164 -2.16 2.33 -0.51
N LEU A 165 -2.69 3.52 -0.81
CA LEU A 165 -3.85 3.67 -1.71
C LEU A 165 -3.59 3.09 -3.09
N LEU A 166 -2.39 3.30 -3.63
CA LEU A 166 -1.98 2.74 -4.91
C LEU A 166 -1.92 1.21 -4.89
N GLU A 167 -1.34 0.62 -3.85
CA GLU A 167 -1.31 -0.84 -3.69
C GLU A 167 -2.71 -1.43 -3.49
N LEU A 168 -3.56 -0.79 -2.68
CA LEU A 168 -4.95 -1.18 -2.48
C LEU A 168 -5.78 -1.12 -3.76
N TYR A 169 -5.48 -0.18 -4.66
CA TYR A 169 -6.07 -0.11 -5.98
C TYR A 169 -5.67 -1.30 -6.86
N PHE A 170 -4.38 -1.66 -6.87
CA PHE A 170 -3.91 -2.80 -7.65
C PHE A 170 -4.47 -4.13 -7.16
N VAL A 171 -4.53 -4.32 -5.86
CA VAL A 171 -5.17 -5.52 -5.30
C VAL A 171 -6.69 -5.44 -5.27
N GLY A 172 -7.33 -4.44 -5.90
CA GLY A 172 -8.79 -4.40 -6.07
C GLY A 172 -9.60 -4.18 -4.79
N VAL A 173 -8.97 -3.69 -3.70
CA VAL A 173 -9.73 -3.18 -2.53
C VAL A 173 -10.37 -1.85 -2.89
N ILE A 174 -9.67 -1.03 -3.68
CA ILE A 174 -10.17 0.22 -4.25
C ILE A 174 -10.31 -0.01 -5.76
N GLU A 175 -11.50 0.24 -6.30
CA GLU A 175 -11.75 0.05 -7.74
C GLU A 175 -11.74 1.38 -8.49
N GLU A 176 -12.09 2.47 -7.81
CA GLU A 176 -12.27 3.77 -8.43
C GLU A 176 -10.97 4.57 -8.48
N ALA A 177 -10.40 4.73 -9.67
CA ALA A 177 -9.21 5.56 -9.91
C ALA A 177 -9.47 7.06 -9.58
N GLY A 178 -10.73 7.48 -9.47
CA GLY A 178 -11.14 8.83 -9.06
C GLY A 178 -10.54 9.27 -7.72
N VAL A 179 -10.19 8.33 -6.83
CA VAL A 179 -9.48 8.63 -5.57
C VAL A 179 -8.16 9.39 -5.81
N PHE A 180 -7.39 9.00 -6.84
CA PHE A 180 -6.12 9.63 -7.15
C PHE A 180 -6.31 11.00 -7.78
N VAL A 181 -7.36 11.16 -8.60
CA VAL A 181 -7.72 12.46 -9.17
C VAL A 181 -8.06 13.47 -8.06
N THR A 182 -8.82 13.04 -7.05
CA THR A 182 -9.13 13.88 -5.88
C THR A 182 -7.86 14.30 -5.14
N ILE A 183 -6.95 13.36 -4.88
CA ILE A 183 -5.67 13.66 -4.21
C ILE A 183 -4.81 14.63 -5.03
N ILE A 184 -4.70 14.42 -6.34
CA ILE A 184 -3.94 15.31 -7.23
C ILE A 184 -4.54 16.72 -7.19
N LYS A 185 -5.86 16.86 -7.27
CA LYS A 185 -6.55 18.16 -7.16
C LYS A 185 -6.27 18.84 -5.83
N ASP A 186 -6.37 18.12 -4.72
CA ASP A 186 -6.08 18.67 -3.39
C ASP A 186 -4.63 19.13 -3.29
N LEU A 187 -3.66 18.29 -3.68
CA LEU A 187 -2.22 18.61 -3.60
C LEU A 187 -1.78 19.74 -4.54
N THR A 188 -2.52 19.98 -5.62
CA THR A 188 -2.26 21.05 -6.62
C THR A 188 -3.18 22.25 -6.47
N SER A 189 -4.00 22.30 -5.41
CA SER A 189 -4.91 23.41 -5.16
C SER A 189 -4.16 24.73 -4.96
N SER A 190 -4.80 25.84 -5.33
CA SER A 190 -4.22 27.19 -5.28
C SER A 190 -3.75 27.60 -3.89
N ASP A 191 -4.30 27.00 -2.83
CA ASP A 191 -3.91 27.28 -1.45
C ASP A 191 -2.50 26.75 -1.15
N HIS A 192 -2.14 25.59 -1.70
CA HIS A 192 -0.79 25.05 -1.57
C HIS A 192 0.22 25.75 -2.48
N LEU A 193 -0.21 26.24 -3.64
CA LEU A 193 0.68 26.90 -4.62
C LEU A 193 1.25 28.23 -4.14
N LYS A 194 0.66 28.85 -3.11
CA LYS A 194 1.14 30.10 -2.51
C LYS A 194 2.31 29.89 -1.55
N ASP A 195 2.49 28.67 -1.03
CA ASP A 195 3.58 28.28 -0.16
C ASP A 195 4.60 27.47 -0.96
N ARG A 196 5.81 28.02 -1.13
CA ARG A 196 6.87 27.42 -1.93
C ARG A 196 7.34 26.06 -1.37
N ASP A 197 7.38 25.92 -0.05
CA ASP A 197 7.87 24.70 0.60
C ASP A 197 6.81 23.60 0.56
N ALA A 198 5.53 23.97 0.78
CA ALA A 198 4.40 23.06 0.57
C ALA A 198 4.31 22.61 -0.89
N THR A 199 4.48 23.52 -1.84
CA THR A 199 4.49 23.22 -3.28
C THR A 199 5.59 22.23 -3.63
N SER A 200 6.83 22.49 -3.21
CA SER A 200 7.97 21.59 -3.45
C SER A 200 7.72 20.19 -2.87
N THR A 201 7.18 20.12 -1.65
CA THR A 201 6.83 18.86 -0.99
C THR A 201 5.76 18.09 -1.77
N ASN A 202 4.69 18.76 -2.19
CA ASN A 202 3.60 18.14 -2.94
C ASN A 202 4.07 17.67 -4.32
N LEU A 203 4.88 18.44 -5.04
CA LEU A 203 5.45 18.04 -6.32
C LEU A 203 6.37 16.81 -6.18
N SER A 204 7.19 16.76 -5.13
CA SER A 204 8.03 15.60 -4.81
C SER A 204 7.19 14.34 -4.53
N LEU A 205 6.08 14.50 -3.81
CA LEU A 205 5.12 13.42 -3.56
C LEU A 205 4.49 12.90 -4.86
N LEU A 206 4.01 13.81 -5.71
CA LEU A 206 3.40 13.47 -7.01
C LEU A 206 4.39 12.81 -7.96
N ALA A 207 5.64 13.29 -8.01
CA ALA A 207 6.70 12.67 -8.82
C ALA A 207 7.00 11.23 -8.33
N SER A 208 7.05 11.01 -7.01
CA SER A 208 7.21 9.68 -6.45
C SER A 208 6.03 8.75 -6.78
N PHE A 209 4.81 9.28 -6.71
CA PHE A 209 3.60 8.55 -7.07
C PHE A 209 3.60 8.14 -8.54
N ALA A 210 3.90 9.07 -9.45
CA ALA A 210 3.98 8.79 -10.88
C ALA A 210 5.01 7.69 -11.20
N ARG A 211 6.19 7.72 -10.55
CA ARG A 211 7.21 6.66 -10.71
C ARG A 211 6.70 5.29 -10.26
N GLN A 212 5.96 5.22 -9.16
CA GLN A 212 5.43 3.95 -8.65
C GLN A 212 4.28 3.42 -9.52
N ALA A 213 3.37 4.31 -9.95
CA ALA A 213 2.24 3.95 -10.81
C ALA A 213 2.71 3.47 -12.19
N ARG A 214 3.82 4.01 -12.71
CA ARG A 214 4.42 3.63 -14.00
C ARG A 214 4.54 2.11 -14.17
N VAL A 215 5.00 1.42 -13.13
CA VAL A 215 5.22 -0.03 -13.09
C VAL A 215 3.97 -0.83 -13.46
N PHE A 216 2.78 -0.30 -13.14
CA PHE A 216 1.50 -0.98 -13.33
C PHE A 216 0.70 -0.43 -14.50
N LEU A 217 1.10 0.72 -15.05
CA LEU A 217 0.50 1.31 -16.26
C LEU A 217 1.10 0.73 -17.55
N GLY A 218 1.93 -0.32 -17.47
CA GLY A 218 2.63 -0.90 -18.62
C GLY A 218 3.66 0.04 -19.26
N LEU A 219 4.02 1.13 -18.58
CA LEU A 219 4.98 2.10 -19.08
C LEU A 219 6.40 1.56 -18.83
N SER A 220 7.06 1.06 -19.89
CA SER A 220 8.31 0.29 -19.78
C SER A 220 9.36 0.98 -18.93
N LEU A 221 10.09 0.21 -18.12
CA LEU A 221 11.42 0.60 -17.65
C LEU A 221 12.30 0.68 -18.90
N SER A 222 13.05 1.77 -19.08
CA SER A 222 14.02 1.84 -20.18
C SER A 222 15.10 0.78 -19.95
N GLY A 223 15.05 -0.29 -20.76
CA GLY A 223 15.96 -1.43 -20.80
C GLY A 223 15.21 -2.66 -21.35
N GLN A 224 15.49 -3.01 -22.61
CA GLN A 224 14.73 -3.94 -23.47
C GLN A 224 14.45 -5.33 -22.87
N GLU A 225 13.38 -5.97 -23.37
CA GLU A 225 12.92 -7.37 -23.16
C GLU A 225 11.97 -7.69 -21.99
N PHE A 226 11.46 -6.71 -21.24
CA PHE A 226 10.45 -6.96 -20.20
C PHE A 226 8.98 -6.90 -20.66
N GLN A 227 8.72 -6.64 -21.94
CA GLN A 227 7.41 -6.13 -22.38
C GLN A 227 6.46 -7.14 -23.03
N GLU A 228 6.91 -8.27 -23.57
CA GLU A 228 6.02 -9.13 -24.38
C GLU A 228 5.25 -10.18 -23.54
N GLU A 229 5.79 -10.65 -22.42
CA GLU A 229 5.07 -11.59 -21.53
C GLU A 229 4.05 -10.88 -20.62
N MET A 230 4.37 -9.69 -20.11
CA MET A 230 3.49 -8.97 -19.15
C MET A 230 2.18 -8.47 -19.76
N HIS A 231 2.19 -8.07 -21.03
CA HIS A 231 0.96 -7.63 -21.70
C HIS A 231 0.01 -8.80 -22.01
N SER A 232 0.54 -10.01 -22.17
CA SER A 232 -0.26 -11.18 -22.54
C SER A 232 -1.05 -11.72 -21.34
N GLU A 233 -0.48 -11.74 -20.12
CA GLU A 233 -1.17 -12.26 -18.93
C GLU A 233 -2.19 -11.29 -18.31
N LEU A 234 -2.04 -9.97 -18.51
CA LEU A 234 -2.94 -8.95 -17.95
C LEU A 234 -4.11 -8.57 -18.87
N ILE A 235 -4.07 -8.91 -20.17
CA ILE A 235 -5.15 -8.63 -21.13
C ILE A 235 -6.14 -9.81 -21.25
N LEU A 236 -5.86 -10.94 -20.59
CA LEU A 236 -6.68 -12.16 -20.65
C LEU A 236 -7.75 -12.29 -19.55
N PHE A 237 -7.97 -11.25 -18.74
CA PHE A 237 -9.08 -11.16 -17.76
C PHE A 237 -9.66 -9.74 -17.73
#